data_AF-A0A3M5RL93-F1
#
_entry.id   AF-A0A3M5RL93-F1
#
_cell.length_a   1.000
_cell.length_b   1.000
_cell.length_c   1.000
_cell.angle_alpha   90.00
_cell.angle_beta   90.00
_cell.angle_gamma   90.00
#
_symmetry.space_group_name_H-M   'P 1'
#
loop_
_entity.id
_entity.type
_entity.pdbx_description
1 polymer ?
#
loop_
_entity_poly.entity_id
_entity_poly.type
_entity_poly.pdbx_seq_one_letter_code
_entity_poly.pdbx_strand_id
1 'polypeptide(L)'
;MKLYLSAFILLALTACSSAPKLDTSHPSVNFDNRVQYVVMHYTSTSMERSLQLLTHGEVSSHYLIGDDSKATIYKLVDENARAWHAGESEWEGRTWLNSSSIGIEIVNPGFKDTPTGRLWYPYTEAQIQSITVLLKDIVKRNRIDPKHVIGHSDIAPLRKQDPGPLFPWKRLAAEGLGTWPDERLVAQRQAMLATNLPSVSWFQQQLARLGYSTPQTGELDTATRQVIAAFQMHYRPARFDGEPDTQSAAILQVLNHLK
;
A
#
# COMPACT_ATOMS: atom_id res chain seq x y z
N MET A 1 -27.17 15.83 74.47
CA MET A 1 -28.12 16.73 73.79
C MET A 1 -27.29 17.53 72.79
N LYS A 2 -27.25 17.35 71.46
CA LYS A 2 -28.06 16.66 70.44
C LYS A 2 -27.07 16.18 69.35
N LEU A 3 -27.23 14.97 68.81
CA LEU A 3 -26.58 14.57 67.55
C LEU A 3 -27.40 15.15 66.40
N TYR A 4 -26.76 15.91 65.50
CA TYR A 4 -27.34 16.26 64.20
C TYR A 4 -26.81 15.27 63.16
N LEU A 5 -27.69 14.36 62.74
CA LEU A 5 -27.46 13.43 61.65
C LEU A 5 -27.90 14.11 60.35
N SER A 6 -26.97 14.71 59.62
CA SER A 6 -27.24 15.21 58.27
C SER A 6 -27.14 14.05 57.28
N ALA A 7 -28.28 13.41 57.01
CA ALA A 7 -28.41 12.46 55.92
C ALA A 7 -28.47 13.22 54.59
N PHE A 8 -27.35 13.28 53.86
CA PHE A 8 -27.36 13.66 52.45
C PHE A 8 -27.96 12.48 51.66
N ILE A 9 -29.21 12.64 51.25
CA ILE A 9 -29.90 11.73 50.34
C ILE A 9 -29.18 11.80 48.99
N LEU A 10 -28.41 10.76 48.66
CA LEU A 10 -27.95 10.51 47.30
C LEU A 10 -29.19 10.20 46.46
N LEU A 11 -29.69 11.18 45.71
CA LEU A 11 -30.62 10.92 44.61
C LEU A 11 -29.87 10.11 43.55
N ALA A 12 -30.04 8.80 43.57
CA ALA A 12 -29.67 7.93 42.47
C ALA A 12 -30.59 8.24 41.29
N LEU A 13 -30.15 9.14 40.41
CA LEU A 13 -30.72 9.32 39.08
C LEU A 13 -30.49 8.04 38.29
N THR A 14 -31.41 7.09 38.42
CA THR A 14 -31.53 5.95 37.52
C THR A 14 -32.04 6.47 36.18
N ALA A 15 -31.14 7.01 35.37
CA ALA A 15 -31.41 7.23 33.97
C ALA A 15 -31.72 5.85 33.37
N CYS A 16 -33.00 5.58 33.12
CA CYS A 16 -33.45 4.44 32.34
C CYS A 16 -32.87 4.60 30.92
N SER A 17 -31.68 4.06 30.72
CA SER A 17 -31.03 3.98 29.42
C SER A 17 -31.85 3.04 28.54
N SER A 18 -32.50 3.60 27.52
CA SER A 18 -33.20 2.91 26.44
C SER A 18 -32.23 2.35 25.39
N ALA A 19 -31.10 1.80 25.83
CA ALA A 19 -30.14 1.18 24.92
C ALA A 19 -30.72 -0.12 24.33
N PRO A 20 -30.37 -0.46 23.07
CA PRO A 20 -30.78 -1.74 22.48
C PRO A 20 -30.23 -2.92 23.29
N LYS A 21 -31.07 -3.93 23.51
CA LYS A 21 -30.68 -5.20 24.12
C LYS A 21 -30.25 -6.16 23.00
N LEU A 22 -28.95 -6.27 22.79
CA LEU A 22 -28.37 -7.18 21.81
C LEU A 22 -28.23 -8.58 22.44
N ASP A 23 -28.68 -9.62 21.74
CA ASP A 23 -28.34 -11.00 22.06
C ASP A 23 -27.02 -11.36 21.35
N THR A 24 -25.98 -11.65 22.14
CA THR A 24 -24.64 -11.98 21.67
C THR A 24 -24.27 -13.45 21.93
N SER A 25 -25.25 -14.31 22.25
CA SER A 25 -25.03 -15.73 22.59
C SER A 25 -24.61 -16.62 21.40
N HIS A 26 -24.72 -16.12 20.16
CA HIS A 26 -24.44 -16.87 18.94
C HIS A 26 -23.38 -16.18 18.04
N PRO A 27 -22.12 -16.01 18.47
CA PRO A 27 -21.07 -15.42 17.63
C PRO A 27 -20.72 -16.35 16.46
N SER A 28 -20.50 -15.77 15.28
CA SER A 28 -19.99 -16.52 14.11
C SER A 28 -18.49 -16.77 14.24
N VAL A 29 -18.05 -17.98 13.88
CA VAL A 29 -16.63 -18.31 13.68
C VAL A 29 -16.15 -18.02 12.25
N ASN A 30 -17.08 -17.71 11.34
CA ASN A 30 -16.81 -17.43 9.93
C ASN A 30 -16.64 -15.92 9.72
N PHE A 31 -15.50 -15.39 10.12
CA PHE A 31 -15.10 -14.00 9.87
C PHE A 31 -13.59 -13.88 9.69
N ASP A 32 -13.16 -12.79 9.07
CA ASP A 32 -11.77 -12.37 8.95
C ASP A 32 -11.65 -10.85 9.22
N ASN A 33 -10.47 -10.28 8.96
CA ASN A 33 -10.20 -8.86 9.21
C ASN A 33 -10.69 -7.98 8.06
N ARG A 34 -11.20 -6.79 8.36
CA ARG A 34 -11.58 -5.81 7.32
C ARG A 34 -10.38 -5.30 6.52
N VAL A 35 -9.23 -5.16 7.20
CA VAL A 35 -7.97 -4.79 6.56
C VAL A 35 -7.44 -5.99 5.80
N GLN A 36 -7.27 -5.81 4.51
CA GLN A 36 -6.81 -6.83 3.56
C GLN A 36 -5.54 -6.37 2.81
N TYR A 37 -5.22 -5.07 2.83
CA TYR A 37 -4.10 -4.50 2.08
C TYR A 37 -3.21 -3.59 2.96
N VAL A 38 -1.95 -3.44 2.56
CA VAL A 38 -1.10 -2.33 2.98
C VAL A 38 -0.66 -1.56 1.75
N VAL A 39 -0.83 -0.24 1.77
CA VAL A 39 -0.42 0.65 0.66
C VAL A 39 0.71 1.55 1.13
N MET A 40 1.83 1.49 0.42
CA MET A 40 3.05 2.28 0.67
C MET A 40 3.04 3.59 -0.15
N HIS A 41 3.42 4.70 0.50
CA HIS A 41 3.44 6.05 -0.05
C HIS A 41 4.74 6.77 0.29
N TYR A 42 5.02 7.88 -0.39
CA TYR A 42 5.94 8.91 0.11
C TYR A 42 5.23 10.25 0.22
N THR A 43 5.72 11.11 1.11
CA THR A 43 5.05 12.39 1.41
C THR A 43 5.36 13.52 0.43
N SER A 44 6.44 13.42 -0.36
CA SER A 44 6.94 14.45 -1.29
C SER A 44 7.37 15.76 -0.59
N THR A 45 7.55 15.74 0.73
CA THR A 45 7.78 16.96 1.52
C THR A 45 8.53 16.67 2.82
N SER A 46 8.84 17.71 3.59
CA SER A 46 9.55 17.59 4.87
C SER A 46 8.69 16.94 5.95
N MET A 47 9.32 16.48 7.02
CA MET A 47 8.63 15.89 8.18
C MET A 47 7.55 16.81 8.77
N GLU A 48 7.87 18.08 9.04
CA GLU A 48 6.92 19.05 9.60
C GLU A 48 5.70 19.23 8.71
N ARG A 49 5.92 19.42 7.40
CA ARG A 49 4.83 19.59 6.44
C ARG A 49 4.02 18.32 6.26
N SER A 50 4.66 17.15 6.32
CA SER A 50 4.01 15.84 6.25
C SER A 50 3.02 15.68 7.41
N LEU A 51 3.45 15.96 8.64
CA LEU A 51 2.57 15.93 9.81
C LEU A 51 1.40 16.88 9.66
N GLN A 52 1.64 18.13 9.23
CA GLN A 52 0.58 19.11 9.05
C GLN A 52 -0.48 18.62 8.04
N LEU A 53 -0.03 18.12 6.88
CA LEU A 53 -0.92 17.62 5.82
C LEU A 53 -1.72 16.40 6.27
N LEU A 54 -1.08 15.44 6.95
CA LEU A 54 -1.70 14.16 7.31
C LEU A 54 -2.58 14.22 8.56
N THR A 55 -2.55 15.34 9.31
CA THR A 55 -3.36 15.52 10.53
C THR A 55 -4.41 16.62 10.42
N HIS A 56 -4.17 17.64 9.60
CA HIS A 56 -5.07 18.79 9.46
C HIS A 56 -5.43 19.11 7.99
N GLY A 57 -4.95 18.31 7.03
CA GLY A 57 -5.29 18.44 5.62
C GLY A 57 -6.46 17.56 5.19
N GLU A 58 -6.63 17.42 3.87
CA GLU A 58 -7.70 16.62 3.24
C GLU A 58 -7.29 15.15 3.01
N VAL A 59 -6.09 14.78 3.46
CA VAL A 59 -5.53 13.43 3.34
C VAL A 59 -5.00 12.97 4.69
N SER A 60 -4.95 11.66 4.91
CA SER A 60 -4.39 11.07 6.13
C SER A 60 -3.85 9.68 5.86
N SER A 61 -2.94 9.23 6.72
CA SER A 61 -2.42 7.86 6.71
C SER A 61 -2.57 7.25 8.11
N HIS A 62 -2.47 5.92 8.21
CA HIS A 62 -2.46 5.27 9.51
C HIS A 62 -1.12 5.50 10.20
N TYR A 63 -0.04 5.38 9.40
CA TYR A 63 1.32 5.54 9.86
C TYR A 63 2.08 6.57 9.01
N LEU A 64 2.99 7.29 9.66
CA LEU A 64 4.01 8.13 9.04
C LEU A 64 5.38 7.71 9.59
N ILE A 65 6.35 7.47 8.71
CA ILE A 65 7.74 7.14 9.08
C ILE A 65 8.62 8.36 8.80
N GLY A 66 9.24 8.89 9.85
CA GLY A 66 10.10 10.08 9.79
C GLY A 66 11.42 9.87 9.04
N ASP A 67 12.13 10.97 8.84
CA ASP A 67 13.49 11.04 8.27
C ASP A 67 14.57 11.36 9.34
N ASP A 68 14.21 11.31 10.62
CA ASP A 68 15.16 11.39 11.73
C ASP A 68 16.06 10.15 11.80
N SER A 69 17.12 10.20 12.60
CA SER A 69 18.13 9.12 12.66
C SER A 69 17.59 7.75 13.09
N LYS A 70 16.41 7.72 13.73
CA LYS A 70 15.70 6.50 14.14
C LYS A 70 14.51 6.15 13.26
N ALA A 71 14.18 6.97 12.26
CA ALA A 71 12.98 6.86 11.45
C ALA A 71 11.73 6.57 12.31
N THR A 72 11.43 7.51 13.20
CA THR A 72 10.34 7.42 14.17
C THR A 72 9.02 7.10 13.46
N ILE A 73 8.29 6.11 13.98
CA ILE A 73 6.98 5.71 13.47
C ILE A 73 5.90 6.46 14.25
N TYR A 74 5.13 7.29 13.56
CA TYR A 74 3.98 8.01 14.09
C TYR A 74 2.71 7.29 13.69
N LYS A 75 1.85 6.98 14.66
CA LYS A 75 0.50 6.47 14.41
C LYS A 75 -0.46 7.66 14.40
N LEU A 76 -1.03 7.98 13.24
CA LEU A 76 -1.88 9.16 13.03
C LEU A 76 -3.37 8.81 13.03
N VAL A 77 -3.73 7.61 12.55
CA VAL A 77 -5.11 7.08 12.53
C VAL A 77 -5.11 5.66 13.08
N ASP A 78 -6.10 5.32 13.90
CA ASP A 78 -6.30 3.95 14.37
C ASP A 78 -6.62 3.00 13.21
N GLU A 79 -6.05 1.79 13.21
CA GLU A 79 -6.28 0.77 12.15
C GLU A 79 -7.76 0.33 12.03
N ASN A 80 -8.56 0.57 13.07
CA ASN A 80 -10.01 0.31 13.05
C ASN A 80 -10.83 1.46 12.42
N ALA A 81 -10.17 2.58 12.10
CA ALA A 81 -10.75 3.72 11.43
C ALA A 81 -10.23 3.82 9.99
N ARG A 82 -10.93 4.57 9.15
CA ARG A 82 -10.57 4.73 7.73
C ARG A 82 -9.72 5.99 7.51
N ALA A 83 -8.42 5.82 7.31
CA ALA A 83 -7.57 6.90 6.80
C ALA A 83 -7.83 7.19 5.30
N TRP A 84 -7.46 8.37 4.82
CA TRP A 84 -7.73 8.85 3.46
C TRP A 84 -6.43 8.97 2.65
N HIS A 85 -5.88 7.84 2.19
CA HIS A 85 -4.57 7.77 1.53
C HIS A 85 -4.60 7.27 0.09
N ALA A 86 -5.47 6.31 -0.25
CA ALA A 86 -5.51 5.66 -1.56
C ALA A 86 -6.30 6.46 -2.61
N GLY A 87 -7.39 7.12 -2.20
CA GLY A 87 -8.30 7.81 -3.12
C GLY A 87 -8.98 6.86 -4.11
N GLU A 88 -9.23 7.32 -5.33
CA GLU A 88 -9.64 6.46 -6.45
C GLU A 88 -8.53 5.46 -6.76
N SER A 89 -8.82 4.18 -6.53
CA SER A 89 -7.84 3.11 -6.49
C SER A 89 -8.50 1.77 -6.79
N GLU A 90 -7.74 0.84 -7.38
CA GLU A 90 -8.17 -0.52 -7.64
C GLU A 90 -7.02 -1.53 -7.54
N TRP A 91 -7.25 -2.69 -6.92
CA TRP A 91 -6.33 -3.83 -6.96
C TRP A 91 -7.11 -5.15 -6.94
N GLU A 92 -6.81 -6.05 -7.88
CA GLU A 92 -7.51 -7.34 -8.05
C GLU A 92 -9.05 -7.17 -8.13
N GLY A 93 -9.52 -6.12 -8.82
CA GLY A 93 -10.94 -5.80 -8.98
C GLY A 93 -11.61 -5.18 -7.75
N ARG A 94 -10.90 -5.02 -6.62
CA ARG A 94 -11.42 -4.27 -5.47
C ARG A 94 -11.13 -2.79 -5.65
N THR A 95 -12.16 -1.95 -5.54
CA THR A 95 -12.04 -0.50 -5.67
C THR A 95 -12.12 0.21 -4.33
N TRP A 96 -11.71 1.48 -4.27
CA TRP A 96 -11.83 2.35 -3.09
C TRP A 96 -11.11 1.80 -1.84
N LEU A 97 -9.82 1.48 -1.99
CA LEU A 97 -9.08 0.65 -1.04
C LEU A 97 -8.97 1.23 0.38
N ASN A 98 -9.16 2.54 0.58
CA ASN A 98 -9.12 3.18 1.90
C ASN A 98 -9.86 2.38 2.99
N SER A 99 -11.01 1.79 2.68
CA SER A 99 -11.86 1.10 3.66
C SER A 99 -11.36 -0.30 4.05
N SER A 100 -10.40 -0.85 3.32
CA SER A 100 -9.83 -2.19 3.52
C SER A 100 -8.30 -2.20 3.54
N SER A 101 -7.66 -1.04 3.68
CA SER A 101 -6.21 -0.92 3.65
C SER A 101 -5.66 -0.11 4.80
N ILE A 102 -4.47 -0.51 5.26
CA ILE A 102 -3.60 0.35 6.06
C ILE A 102 -2.69 1.15 5.12
N GLY A 103 -2.51 2.43 5.41
CA GLY A 103 -1.72 3.36 4.63
C GLY A 103 -0.49 3.79 5.42
N ILE A 104 0.69 3.60 4.83
CA ILE A 104 1.98 3.96 5.44
C ILE A 104 2.65 5.01 4.56
N GLU A 105 2.79 6.21 5.10
CA GLU A 105 3.53 7.33 4.50
C GLU A 105 4.97 7.31 4.99
N ILE A 106 5.92 7.59 4.09
CA ILE A 106 7.33 7.75 4.44
C ILE A 106 7.80 9.14 4.04
N VAL A 107 8.46 9.84 4.97
CA VAL A 107 9.07 11.14 4.69
C VAL A 107 10.20 10.95 3.68
N ASN A 108 9.89 11.27 2.42
CA ASN A 108 10.82 11.22 1.32
C ASN A 108 10.39 12.27 0.29
N PRO A 109 11.32 13.07 -0.27
CA PRO A 109 10.97 14.11 -1.25
C PRO A 109 10.36 13.58 -2.57
N GLY A 110 10.42 12.27 -2.83
CA GLY A 110 9.95 11.64 -4.04
C GLY A 110 10.95 11.83 -5.17
N PHE A 111 10.61 12.70 -6.13
CA PHE A 111 11.49 13.06 -7.23
C PHE A 111 11.52 14.56 -7.48
N LYS A 112 12.56 14.99 -8.18
CA LYS A 112 12.66 16.32 -8.78
C LYS A 112 12.87 16.19 -10.29
N ASP A 113 12.09 16.92 -11.07
CA ASP A 113 12.33 17.04 -12.51
C ASP A 113 13.61 17.88 -12.76
N THR A 114 14.45 17.39 -13.67
CA THR A 114 15.69 18.02 -14.12
C THR A 114 15.71 18.07 -15.64
N PRO A 115 16.59 18.87 -16.27
CA PRO A 115 16.67 18.93 -17.74
C PRO A 115 16.95 17.59 -18.43
N THR A 116 17.53 16.62 -17.71
CA THR A 116 17.91 15.30 -18.25
C THR A 116 17.00 14.16 -17.76
N GLY A 117 15.92 14.47 -17.04
CA GLY A 117 14.99 13.48 -16.49
C GLY A 117 14.69 13.68 -15.01
N ARG A 118 14.15 12.65 -14.36
CA ARG A 118 13.79 12.69 -12.93
C ARG A 118 14.92 12.18 -12.05
N LEU A 119 15.28 12.96 -11.03
CA LEU A 119 16.12 12.52 -9.92
C LEU A 119 15.23 12.06 -8.78
N TRP A 120 15.35 10.78 -8.39
CA TRP A 120 14.63 10.19 -7.27
C TRP A 120 15.48 10.19 -6.00
N TYR A 121 14.84 10.36 -4.85
CA TYR A 121 15.53 10.39 -3.56
C TYR A 121 15.49 9.01 -2.88
N PRO A 122 16.63 8.46 -2.42
CA PRO A 122 16.66 7.15 -1.79
C PRO A 122 16.02 7.18 -0.39
N TYR A 123 15.60 6.01 0.08
CA TYR A 123 15.17 5.79 1.46
C TYR A 123 16.37 5.47 2.35
N THR A 124 16.38 5.97 3.59
CA THR A 124 17.47 5.70 4.52
C THR A 124 17.37 4.28 5.09
N GLU A 125 18.50 3.73 5.54
CA GLU A 125 18.52 2.41 6.18
C GLU A 125 17.60 2.35 7.42
N ALA A 126 17.56 3.42 8.21
CA ALA A 126 16.67 3.53 9.36
C ALA A 126 15.18 3.44 8.94
N GLN A 127 14.80 4.13 7.86
CA GLN A 127 13.43 4.04 7.32
C GLN A 127 13.10 2.61 6.89
N ILE A 128 14.01 1.96 6.15
CA ILE A 128 13.79 0.59 5.67
C ILE A 128 13.62 -0.39 6.83
N GLN A 129 14.39 -0.24 7.91
CA GLN A 129 14.23 -1.05 9.12
C GLN A 129 12.89 -0.81 9.82
N SER A 130 12.50 0.45 10.02
CA SER A 130 11.20 0.82 10.59
C SER A 130 10.03 0.29 9.76
N ILE A 131 10.09 0.44 8.42
CA ILE A 131 9.11 -0.12 7.48
C ILE A 131 9.00 -1.64 7.67
N THR A 132 10.14 -2.35 7.70
CA THR A 132 10.18 -3.81 7.78
C THR A 132 9.55 -4.32 9.08
N VAL A 133 9.90 -3.71 10.22
CA VAL A 133 9.34 -4.09 11.53
C VAL A 133 7.84 -3.82 11.58
N LEU A 134 7.41 -2.64 11.12
CA LEU A 134 6.01 -2.24 11.12
C LEU A 134 5.17 -3.15 10.22
N LEU A 135 5.62 -3.41 8.99
CA LEU A 135 4.94 -4.29 8.05
C LEU A 135 4.81 -5.72 8.59
N LYS A 136 5.85 -6.27 9.23
CA LYS A 136 5.76 -7.61 9.85
C LYS A 136 4.67 -7.69 10.91
N ASP A 137 4.52 -6.65 11.74
CA ASP A 137 3.46 -6.60 12.75
C ASP A 137 2.07 -6.50 12.11
N ILE A 138 1.89 -5.55 11.17
CA ILE A 138 0.63 -5.32 10.46
C ILE A 138 0.17 -6.55 9.67
N VAL A 139 1.08 -7.16 8.92
CA VAL A 139 0.79 -8.35 8.12
C VAL A 139 0.38 -9.51 9.02
N LYS A 140 1.13 -9.74 10.11
CA LYS A 140 0.85 -10.83 11.05
C LYS A 140 -0.49 -10.64 11.77
N ARG A 141 -0.76 -9.45 12.30
CA ARG A 141 -1.97 -9.18 13.09
C ARG A 141 -3.24 -9.22 12.25
N ASN A 142 -3.15 -8.76 11.00
CA ASN A 142 -4.28 -8.72 10.08
C ASN A 142 -4.39 -9.98 9.19
N ARG A 143 -3.38 -10.88 9.22
CA ARG A 143 -3.28 -12.05 8.33
C ARG A 143 -3.33 -11.67 6.85
N ILE A 144 -2.66 -10.57 6.50
CA ILE A 144 -2.61 -10.06 5.14
C ILE A 144 -1.74 -10.99 4.29
N ASP A 145 -2.22 -11.34 3.10
CA ASP A 145 -1.39 -12.04 2.11
C ASP A 145 -0.23 -11.12 1.69
N PRO A 146 1.04 -11.55 1.72
CA PRO A 146 2.16 -10.71 1.32
C PRO A 146 1.98 -10.03 -0.04
N LYS A 147 1.25 -10.63 -0.99
CA LYS A 147 0.94 -10.00 -2.30
C LYS A 147 0.07 -8.75 -2.22
N HIS A 148 -0.53 -8.48 -1.06
CA HIS A 148 -1.37 -7.31 -0.78
C HIS A 148 -0.62 -6.19 -0.06
N VAL A 149 0.72 -6.32 0.08
CA VAL A 149 1.62 -5.20 0.38
C VAL A 149 2.07 -4.58 -0.94
N ILE A 150 1.51 -3.43 -1.27
CA ILE A 150 1.60 -2.80 -2.61
C ILE A 150 1.88 -1.30 -2.50
N GLY A 151 2.30 -0.68 -3.59
CA GLY A 151 2.50 0.76 -3.70
C GLY A 151 1.24 1.51 -4.11
N HIS A 152 1.19 2.81 -3.87
CA HIS A 152 0.13 3.66 -4.40
C HIS A 152 0.09 3.68 -5.94
N SER A 153 1.26 3.59 -6.56
CA SER A 153 1.42 3.43 -8.01
C SER A 153 0.81 2.13 -8.55
N ASP A 154 0.72 1.08 -7.75
CA ASP A 154 0.10 -0.18 -8.19
C ASP A 154 -1.42 -0.07 -8.31
N ILE A 155 -2.03 0.68 -7.39
CA ILE A 155 -3.48 0.80 -7.26
C ILE A 155 -4.05 2.02 -8.01
N ALA A 156 -3.18 2.98 -8.36
CA ALA A 156 -3.54 4.19 -9.08
C ALA A 156 -2.47 4.54 -10.15
N PRO A 157 -2.16 3.62 -11.09
CA PRO A 157 -1.02 3.74 -12.01
C PRO A 157 -1.10 4.95 -12.96
N LEU A 158 -2.30 5.46 -13.22
CA LEU A 158 -2.51 6.64 -14.08
C LEU A 158 -2.27 7.97 -13.34
N ARG A 159 -2.22 7.95 -12.01
CA ARG A 159 -2.24 9.15 -11.15
C ARG A 159 -1.04 9.24 -10.20
N LYS A 160 -0.48 8.10 -9.78
CA LYS A 160 0.47 8.02 -8.68
C LYS A 160 1.72 7.24 -9.07
N GLN A 161 2.85 7.65 -8.50
CA GLN A 161 4.16 7.07 -8.76
C GLN A 161 4.88 6.63 -7.48
N ASP A 162 4.35 6.99 -6.32
CA ASP A 162 4.84 6.57 -5.01
C ASP A 162 4.62 5.06 -4.78
N PRO A 163 5.54 4.39 -4.07
CA PRO A 163 6.73 4.92 -3.39
C PRO A 163 7.98 5.10 -4.28
N GLY A 164 7.85 4.97 -5.61
CA GLY A 164 8.92 5.23 -6.57
C GLY A 164 9.90 4.07 -6.79
N PRO A 165 10.79 4.18 -7.79
CA PRO A 165 11.70 3.10 -8.22
C PRO A 165 12.83 2.81 -7.22
N LEU A 166 13.09 3.72 -6.27
CA LEU A 166 14.11 3.53 -5.23
C LEU A 166 13.57 2.87 -3.96
N PHE A 167 12.27 2.58 -3.90
CA PHE A 167 11.69 1.83 -2.79
C PHE A 167 12.15 0.36 -2.83
N PRO A 168 12.60 -0.23 -1.71
CA PRO A 168 13.36 -1.48 -1.72
C PRO A 168 12.47 -2.73 -1.73
N TRP A 169 11.56 -2.85 -2.70
CA TRP A 169 10.60 -3.95 -2.82
C TRP A 169 11.25 -5.34 -2.73
N LYS A 170 12.35 -5.57 -3.47
CA LYS A 170 13.12 -6.83 -3.43
C LYS A 170 13.58 -7.19 -2.02
N ARG A 171 14.02 -6.19 -1.24
CA ARG A 171 14.51 -6.40 0.12
C ARG A 171 13.37 -6.76 1.07
N LEU A 172 12.22 -6.10 0.94
CA LEU A 172 11.02 -6.44 1.72
C LEU A 172 10.52 -7.85 1.39
N ALA A 173 10.53 -8.24 0.11
CA ALA A 173 10.11 -9.57 -0.31
C ALA A 173 11.02 -10.67 0.27
N ALA A 174 12.33 -10.41 0.39
CA ALA A 174 13.26 -11.32 1.07
C ALA A 174 12.93 -11.53 2.57
N GLU A 175 12.21 -10.59 3.18
CA GLU A 175 11.69 -10.66 4.55
C GLU A 175 10.25 -11.22 4.62
N GLY A 176 9.70 -11.70 3.50
CA GLY A 176 8.34 -12.22 3.39
C GLY A 176 7.25 -11.15 3.27
N LEU A 177 7.61 -9.92 2.87
CA LEU A 177 6.71 -8.78 2.74
C LEU A 177 6.63 -8.30 1.29
N GLY A 178 5.48 -8.44 0.63
CA GLY A 178 5.39 -8.21 -0.81
C GLY A 178 5.71 -9.45 -1.63
N THR A 179 5.67 -9.32 -2.95
CA THR A 179 6.05 -10.37 -3.90
C THR A 179 7.27 -9.93 -4.70
N TRP A 180 8.18 -10.85 -5.01
CA TRP A 180 9.28 -10.61 -5.95
C TRP A 180 9.49 -11.84 -6.82
N PRO A 181 9.71 -11.69 -8.14
CA PRO A 181 9.90 -12.84 -9.02
C PRO A 181 11.25 -13.54 -8.75
N ASP A 182 11.30 -14.86 -8.93
CA ASP A 182 12.56 -15.58 -8.98
C ASP A 182 13.36 -15.15 -10.23
N GLU A 183 14.49 -14.49 -10.00
CA GLU A 183 15.33 -13.90 -11.06
C GLU A 183 15.92 -14.95 -12.01
N ARG A 184 16.13 -16.19 -11.55
CA ARG A 184 16.58 -17.29 -12.43
C ARG A 184 15.47 -17.70 -13.39
N LEU A 185 14.24 -17.80 -12.89
CA LEU A 185 13.09 -18.10 -13.75
C LEU A 185 12.82 -16.95 -14.72
N VAL A 186 12.96 -15.69 -14.29
CA VAL A 186 12.84 -14.52 -15.18
C VAL A 186 13.88 -14.60 -16.30
N ALA A 187 15.15 -14.85 -15.98
CA ALA A 187 16.20 -14.95 -16.99
C ALA A 187 15.92 -16.08 -18.02
N GLN A 188 15.46 -17.25 -17.55
CA GLN A 188 15.08 -18.36 -18.42
C GLN A 188 13.91 -17.99 -19.34
N ARG A 189 12.85 -17.38 -18.80
CA ARG A 189 11.68 -16.95 -19.59
C ARG A 189 12.03 -15.83 -20.58
N GLN A 190 12.85 -14.87 -20.17
CA GLN A 190 13.30 -13.80 -21.03
C GLN A 190 14.08 -14.33 -22.24
N ALA A 191 14.96 -15.32 -22.04
CA ALA A 191 15.69 -15.96 -23.13
C ALA A 191 14.75 -16.65 -24.14
N MET A 192 13.66 -17.27 -23.67
CA MET A 192 12.64 -17.88 -24.53
C MET A 192 11.83 -16.85 -25.34
N LEU A 193 11.71 -15.63 -24.83
CA LEU A 193 10.96 -14.53 -25.46
C LEU A 193 11.84 -13.64 -26.36
N ALA A 194 13.16 -13.88 -26.42
CA ALA A 194 14.13 -12.97 -27.04
C ALA A 194 13.78 -12.58 -28.50
N THR A 195 13.17 -13.50 -29.26
CA THR A 195 12.75 -13.27 -30.66
C THR A 195 11.24 -13.11 -30.83
N ASN A 196 10.46 -13.19 -29.76
CA ASN A 196 9.00 -13.15 -29.82
C ASN A 196 8.44 -12.39 -28.61
N LEU A 197 8.41 -11.07 -28.73
CA LEU A 197 7.76 -10.22 -27.74
C LEU A 197 6.24 -10.42 -27.82
N PRO A 198 5.55 -10.72 -26.70
CA PRO A 198 4.09 -10.83 -26.72
C PRO A 198 3.40 -9.54 -27.14
N SER A 199 2.18 -9.67 -27.67
CA SER A 199 1.36 -8.53 -28.09
C SER A 199 0.94 -7.66 -26.91
N VAL A 200 0.52 -6.42 -27.18
CA VAL A 200 0.03 -5.51 -26.15
C VAL A 200 -1.18 -6.07 -25.41
N SER A 201 -2.10 -6.74 -26.13
CA SER A 201 -3.24 -7.45 -25.51
C SER A 201 -2.78 -8.49 -24.50
N TRP A 202 -1.67 -9.20 -24.76
CA TRP A 202 -1.11 -10.13 -23.78
C TRP A 202 -0.60 -9.40 -22.53
N PHE A 203 0.09 -8.26 -22.67
CA PHE A 203 0.53 -7.46 -21.52
C PHE A 203 -0.65 -6.99 -20.67
N GLN A 204 -1.67 -6.43 -21.31
CA GLN A 204 -2.90 -5.99 -20.65
C GLN A 204 -3.57 -7.14 -19.88
N GLN A 205 -3.68 -8.33 -20.46
CA GLN A 205 -4.24 -9.51 -19.79
C GLN A 205 -3.39 -9.95 -18.59
N GLN A 206 -2.05 -9.97 -18.73
CA GLN A 206 -1.17 -10.37 -17.63
C GLN A 206 -1.15 -9.35 -16.49
N LEU A 207 -1.19 -8.05 -16.78
CA LEU A 207 -1.29 -6.99 -15.78
C LEU A 207 -2.61 -7.07 -15.01
N ALA A 208 -3.73 -7.26 -15.71
CA ALA A 208 -5.04 -7.48 -15.09
C ALA A 208 -5.04 -8.74 -14.20
N ARG A 209 -4.46 -9.85 -14.67
CA ARG A 209 -4.32 -11.07 -13.88
C ARG A 209 -3.47 -10.87 -12.62
N LEU A 210 -2.42 -10.05 -12.72
CA LEU A 210 -1.57 -9.72 -11.58
C LEU A 210 -2.29 -8.84 -10.55
N GLY A 211 -3.18 -7.96 -11.00
CA GLY A 211 -4.05 -7.17 -10.13
C GLY A 211 -4.23 -5.71 -10.55
N TYR A 212 -3.50 -5.24 -11.56
CA TYR A 212 -3.61 -3.86 -12.04
C TYR A 212 -4.92 -3.62 -12.79
N SER A 213 -5.55 -2.47 -12.54
CA SER A 213 -6.60 -1.95 -13.42
C SER A 213 -5.95 -1.44 -14.71
N THR A 214 -6.30 -2.06 -15.84
CA THR A 214 -5.68 -1.77 -17.14
C THR A 214 -6.67 -1.95 -18.29
N PRO A 215 -6.65 -1.09 -19.33
CA PRO A 215 -7.48 -1.26 -20.51
C PRO A 215 -7.24 -2.63 -21.17
N GLN A 216 -8.26 -3.19 -21.83
CA GLN A 216 -8.17 -4.44 -22.61
C GLN A 216 -8.43 -4.16 -24.10
N THR A 217 -7.78 -3.12 -24.61
CA THR A 217 -8.00 -2.57 -25.96
C THR A 217 -7.17 -3.26 -27.04
N GLY A 218 -6.07 -3.92 -26.65
CA GLY A 218 -5.05 -4.44 -27.57
C GLY A 218 -4.10 -3.37 -28.10
N GLU A 219 -4.30 -2.10 -27.75
CA GLU A 219 -3.52 -0.95 -28.22
C GLU A 219 -2.56 -0.44 -27.14
N LEU A 220 -1.37 0.03 -27.53
CA LEU A 220 -0.40 0.62 -26.60
C LEU A 220 -0.71 2.11 -26.35
N ASP A 221 -1.91 2.35 -25.81
CA ASP A 221 -2.38 3.67 -25.43
C ASP A 221 -1.65 4.22 -24.17
N THR A 222 -1.86 5.51 -23.90
CA THR A 222 -1.22 6.19 -22.75
C THR A 222 -1.51 5.49 -21.43
N ALA A 223 -2.74 5.00 -21.25
CA ALA A 223 -3.13 4.31 -20.02
C ALA A 223 -2.38 2.99 -19.86
N THR A 224 -2.31 2.18 -20.92
CA THR A 224 -1.55 0.92 -20.95
C THR A 224 -0.06 1.16 -20.67
N ARG A 225 0.54 2.19 -21.26
CA ARG A 225 1.94 2.57 -21.00
C ARG A 225 2.17 2.95 -19.55
N GLN A 226 1.27 3.72 -18.95
CA GLN A 226 1.36 4.11 -17.53
C GLN A 226 1.25 2.91 -16.59
N VAL A 227 0.37 1.95 -16.89
CA VAL A 227 0.28 0.71 -16.09
C VAL A 227 1.55 -0.13 -16.23
N ILE A 228 2.10 -0.28 -17.45
CA ILE A 228 3.38 -0.98 -17.66
C ILE A 228 4.51 -0.27 -16.89
N ALA A 229 4.54 1.06 -16.91
CA ALA A 229 5.54 1.86 -16.18
C ALA A 229 5.43 1.67 -14.67
N ALA A 230 4.22 1.66 -14.10
CA ALA A 230 4.00 1.40 -12.67
C ALA A 230 4.50 0.00 -12.27
N PHE A 231 4.14 -1.02 -13.06
CA PHE A 231 4.63 -2.39 -12.88
C PHE A 231 6.16 -2.48 -12.97
N GLN A 232 6.77 -1.84 -13.98
CA GLN A 232 8.22 -1.81 -14.13
C GLN A 232 8.88 -1.08 -12.97
N MET A 233 8.32 0.02 -12.49
CA MET A 233 8.86 0.76 -11.35
C MET A 233 8.90 -0.09 -10.08
N HIS A 234 7.89 -0.95 -9.88
CA HIS A 234 7.86 -1.91 -8.77
C HIS A 234 8.88 -3.04 -8.97
N TYR A 235 8.83 -3.77 -10.09
CA TYR A 235 9.54 -5.05 -10.25
C TYR A 235 10.85 -4.99 -11.07
N ARG A 236 11.10 -3.88 -11.76
CA ARG A 236 12.25 -3.67 -12.66
C ARG A 236 12.66 -2.18 -12.73
N PRO A 237 13.06 -1.57 -11.60
CA PRO A 237 13.27 -0.13 -11.50
C PRO A 237 14.44 0.42 -12.34
N ALA A 238 15.26 -0.44 -12.96
CA ALA A 238 16.31 -0.01 -13.88
C ALA A 238 15.76 0.62 -15.17
N ARG A 239 14.54 0.24 -15.61
CA ARG A 239 13.85 0.84 -16.75
C ARG A 239 12.34 0.67 -16.63
N PHE A 240 11.65 1.81 -16.48
CA PHE A 240 10.21 1.93 -16.24
C PHE A 240 9.54 2.95 -17.18
N ASP A 241 9.94 2.93 -18.45
CA ASP A 241 9.46 3.82 -19.51
C ASP A 241 8.05 3.49 -20.02
N GLY A 242 7.46 2.39 -19.56
CA GLY A 242 6.14 1.93 -20.02
C GLY A 242 6.18 1.23 -21.38
N GLU A 243 7.38 0.98 -21.92
CA GLU A 243 7.54 0.23 -23.17
C GLU A 243 7.50 -1.28 -22.88
N PRO A 244 6.68 -2.06 -23.61
CA PRO A 244 6.71 -3.51 -23.54
C PRO A 244 8.09 -4.05 -23.93
N ASP A 245 8.64 -4.95 -23.11
CA ASP A 245 9.86 -5.70 -23.45
C ASP A 245 9.86 -7.12 -22.87
N THR A 246 10.84 -7.91 -23.31
CA THR A 246 10.93 -9.33 -22.96
C THR A 246 11.22 -9.55 -21.47
N GLN A 247 11.86 -8.59 -20.79
CA GLN A 247 12.10 -8.69 -19.36
C GLN A 247 10.82 -8.46 -18.57
N SER A 248 10.05 -7.41 -18.90
CA SER A 248 8.73 -7.16 -18.32
C SER A 248 7.77 -8.33 -18.57
N ALA A 249 7.76 -8.89 -19.78
CA ALA A 249 6.97 -10.08 -20.08
C ALA A 249 7.39 -11.29 -19.23
N ALA A 250 8.69 -11.56 -19.12
CA ALA A 250 9.20 -12.66 -18.30
C ALA A 250 8.84 -12.50 -16.82
N ILE A 251 8.93 -11.28 -16.26
CA ILE A 251 8.52 -10.99 -14.89
C ILE A 251 7.02 -11.26 -14.71
N LEU A 252 6.17 -10.77 -15.62
CA LEU A 252 4.71 -11.01 -15.57
C LEU A 252 4.39 -12.51 -15.59
N GLN A 253 5.05 -13.29 -16.44
CA GLN A 253 4.88 -14.74 -16.47
C GLN A 253 5.23 -15.38 -15.13
N VAL A 254 6.40 -15.05 -14.57
CA VAL A 254 6.86 -15.62 -13.30
C VAL A 254 5.91 -15.26 -12.16
N LEU A 255 5.51 -13.99 -12.03
CA LEU A 255 4.60 -13.55 -10.98
C LEU A 255 3.21 -14.20 -11.07
N ASN A 256 2.63 -14.28 -12.27
CA ASN A 256 1.30 -14.87 -12.46
C ASN A 256 1.26 -16.40 -12.33
N HIS A 257 2.43 -17.06 -12.28
CA HIS A 257 2.56 -18.47 -11.93
C HIS A 257 2.64 -18.73 -10.43
N LEU A 258 2.89 -17.70 -9.60
CA LEU A 258 2.93 -17.82 -8.14
C LEU A 258 1.54 -17.75 -7.48
N LYS A 259 0.50 -17.42 -8.25
CA LYS A 259 -0.90 -17.35 -7.77
C LYS A 259 -1.63 -18.67 -7.89
#